data_AF-A0A259BI53-F1
#
_entry.id   AF-A0A259BI53-F1
#
_cell.length_a   1.000
_cell.length_b   1.000
_cell.length_c   1.000
_cell.angle_alpha   90.00
_cell.angle_beta   90.00
_cell.angle_gamma   90.00
#
_symmetry.space_group_name_H-M   'P 1'
#
loop_
_entity.id
_entity.type
_entity.pdbx_description
1 polymer ?
#
loop_
_entity_poly.entity_id
_entity_poly.type
_entity_poly.pdbx_seq_one_letter_code
_entity_poly.pdbx_strand_id
1 'polypeptide(L)' 'MTPPMALNAVVFDWAGTMIDHGSQAPMGVFVKAFAQFGVEITVAEARGPMGMAKRDHIKTLLSQPRIAAAWAKAHGATPT' A
#
# COMPACT_ATOMS: atom_id res chain seq x y z
N MET A 1 -22.05 -40.59 11.41
CA MET A 1 -22.12 -39.68 10.23
C MET A 1 -21.84 -38.28 10.72
N THR A 2 -20.73 -37.69 10.32
CA THR A 2 -20.42 -36.28 10.59
C THR A 2 -21.39 -35.44 9.74
N PRO A 3 -22.13 -34.47 10.30
CA PRO A 3 -23.00 -33.62 9.49
C PRO A 3 -22.16 -32.85 8.47
N PRO A 4 -22.70 -32.56 7.27
CA PRO A 4 -21.99 -31.74 6.30
C PRO A 4 -21.72 -30.38 6.94
N MET A 5 -20.46 -29.92 6.89
CA MET A 5 -20.13 -28.59 7.40
C MET A 5 -20.86 -27.54 6.55
N ALA A 6 -21.91 -26.95 7.09
CA ALA A 6 -22.58 -25.82 6.46
C ALA A 6 -21.68 -24.57 6.58
N LEU A 7 -21.69 -23.73 5.55
CA LEU A 7 -21.04 -22.43 5.60
C LEU A 7 -21.75 -21.56 6.64
N ASN A 8 -21.06 -21.21 7.73
CA ASN A 8 -21.66 -20.46 8.82
C ASN A 8 -21.53 -18.95 8.67
N ALA A 9 -20.45 -18.46 8.03
CA ALA A 9 -20.22 -17.03 7.81
C ALA A 9 -19.19 -16.78 6.70
N VAL A 10 -19.22 -15.56 6.15
CA VAL A 10 -18.18 -15.02 5.25
C VAL A 10 -17.81 -13.63 5.75
N VAL A 11 -16.51 -13.34 5.83
CA VAL A 11 -15.98 -12.02 6.19
C VAL A 11 -15.35 -11.42 4.94
N PHE A 12 -15.77 -10.21 4.58
CA PHE A 12 -15.24 -9.49 3.42
C PHE A 12 -14.40 -8.30 3.88
N ASP A 13 -13.31 -8.06 3.15
CA ASP A 13 -12.62 -6.78 3.19
C ASP A 13 -13.43 -5.72 2.40
N TRP A 14 -13.02 -4.46 2.47
CA TRP A 14 -13.68 -3.36 1.77
C TRP A 14 -13.13 -3.13 0.37
N ALA A 15 -11.93 -2.57 0.25
CA ALA A 15 -11.39 -2.08 -1.02
C ALA A 15 -10.87 -3.22 -1.90
N GLY A 16 -11.37 -3.31 -3.13
CA GLY A 16 -11.10 -4.43 -4.04
C GLY A 16 -11.93 -5.69 -3.75
N THR A 17 -12.78 -5.70 -2.71
CA THR A 17 -13.67 -6.83 -2.38
C THR A 17 -15.14 -6.41 -2.43
N MET A 18 -15.57 -5.48 -1.57
CA MET A 18 -16.95 -4.97 -1.54
C MET A 18 -17.11 -3.65 -2.32
N ILE A 19 -16.07 -2.81 -2.33
CA ILE A 19 -16.05 -1.49 -2.96
C ILE A 19 -14.68 -1.22 -3.62
N ASP A 20 -14.53 -0.09 -4.33
CA ASP A 20 -13.27 0.34 -4.96
C ASP A 20 -12.64 -0.73 -5.86
N HIS A 21 -13.22 -0.93 -7.05
CA HIS A 21 -12.75 -1.94 -8.01
C HIS A 21 -11.26 -1.74 -8.36
N GLY A 22 -10.44 -2.72 -8.00
CA GLY A 22 -8.98 -2.67 -8.18
C GLY A 22 -8.21 -1.93 -7.08
N SER A 23 -8.86 -1.61 -5.95
CA SER A 23 -8.29 -0.93 -4.78
C SER A 23 -7.44 0.28 -5.18
N GLN A 24 -8.05 1.19 -5.93
CA GLN A 24 -7.36 2.30 -6.60
C GLN A 24 -7.23 3.52 -5.70
N ALA A 25 -8.19 3.74 -4.80
CA ALA A 25 -8.22 4.88 -3.90
C ALA A 25 -6.96 4.99 -3.01
N PRO A 26 -6.50 3.93 -2.31
CA PRO A 26 -5.30 4.04 -1.49
C PRO A 26 -4.03 4.35 -2.31
N MET A 27 -3.96 3.87 -3.56
CA MET A 27 -2.77 4.03 -4.39
C MET A 27 -2.56 5.49 -4.82
N GLY A 28 -3.63 6.16 -5.22
CA GLY A 28 -3.56 7.57 -5.58
C GLY A 28 -3.13 8.46 -4.42
N VAL A 29 -3.48 8.10 -3.18
CA VAL A 29 -3.07 8.83 -1.98
C VAL A 29 -1.57 8.69 -1.72
N PHE A 30 -1.01 7.48 -1.83
CA PHE A 30 0.43 7.29 -1.64
C PHE A 30 1.25 8.05 -2.68
N VAL A 31 0.88 7.97 -3.96
CA VAL A 31 1.55 8.71 -5.04
C VAL A 31 1.54 10.21 -4.75
N LYS A 32 0.38 10.78 -4.44
CA LYS A 32 0.25 12.21 -4.12
C LYS A 32 1.00 12.62 -2.85
N ALA A 33 0.98 11.78 -1.82
CA ALA A 33 1.66 12.06 -0.56
C ALA A 33 3.18 12.10 -0.75
N PHE A 34 3.76 11.12 -1.43
CA PHE A 34 5.20 11.09 -1.71
C PHE A 34 5.63 12.25 -2.62
N ALA A 35 4.80 12.62 -3.62
CA ALA A 35 5.06 13.76 -4.49
C ALA A 35 5.14 15.09 -3.71
N GLN A 36 4.38 15.26 -2.61
CA GLN A 36 4.51 16.44 -1.74
C GLN A 36 5.88 16.55 -1.06
N PHE A 37 6.60 15.43 -0.92
CA PHE A 37 7.99 15.38 -0.43
C PHE A 37 9.02 15.37 -1.58
N GLY A 38 8.62 15.66 -2.82
CA GLY A 38 9.51 15.64 -3.98
C GLY A 38 9.99 14.23 -4.37
N VAL A 39 9.26 13.19 -3.94
CA VAL A 39 9.58 11.79 -4.26
C VAL A 39 8.50 11.21 -5.16
N GLU A 40 8.82 11.03 -6.43
CA GLU A 40 7.89 10.41 -7.38
C GLU A 40 7.90 8.87 -7.23
N ILE A 41 6.73 8.29 -7.01
CA ILE A 41 6.50 6.84 -6.96
C ILE A 41 5.38 6.45 -7.92
N THR A 42 5.47 5.25 -8.47
CA THR A 42 4.45 4.70 -9.37
C THR A 42 3.32 4.05 -8.58
N VAL A 43 2.15 3.90 -9.22
CA VAL A 43 1.03 3.11 -8.66
C VAL A 43 1.45 1.67 -8.39
N ALA A 44 2.30 1.08 -9.24
CA ALA A 44 2.79 -0.29 -9.05
C ALA A 44 3.61 -0.44 -7.76
N GLU A 45 4.47 0.54 -7.46
CA GLU A 45 5.26 0.56 -6.23
C GLU A 45 4.41 0.82 -5.00
N ALA A 46 3.49 1.79 -5.09
CA ALA A 46 2.52 2.07 -4.04
C ALA A 46 1.68 0.82 -3.70
N ARG A 47 1.41 -0.05 -4.67
CA ARG A 47 0.62 -1.28 -4.51
C ARG A 47 1.42 -2.45 -3.92
N GLY A 48 2.74 -2.43 -4.01
CA GLY A 48 3.59 -3.54 -3.54
C GLY A 48 3.24 -4.06 -2.14
N PRO A 49 3.06 -3.20 -1.12
CA PRO A 49 2.72 -3.62 0.24
C PRO A 49 1.22 -3.46 0.60
N MET A 50 0.32 -3.59 -0.37
CA MET A 50 -1.12 -3.45 -0.13
C MET A 50 -1.66 -4.46 0.90
N GLY A 51 -2.52 -3.99 1.80
CA GLY A 51 -3.09 -4.78 2.91
C GLY A 51 -2.40 -4.58 4.26
N MET A 52 -1.23 -3.92 4.29
CA MET A 52 -0.56 -3.55 5.54
C MET A 52 -1.23 -2.35 6.22
N ALA A 53 -0.99 -2.23 7.54
CA ALA A 53 -1.32 -1.00 8.26
C ALA A 53 -0.58 0.20 7.64
N LYS A 54 -1.24 1.36 7.55
CA LYS A 54 -0.74 2.51 6.79
C LYS A 54 0.69 2.95 7.16
N ARG A 55 1.05 2.91 8.45
CA ARG A 55 2.40 3.27 8.90
C ARG A 55 3.44 2.28 8.40
N ASP A 56 3.16 0.99 8.51
CA ASP A 56 4.06 -0.06 8.04
C ASP A 56 4.16 -0.04 6.51
N HIS A 57 3.07 0.23 5.81
CA HIS A 57 3.04 0.46 4.37
C HIS A 57 4.02 1.57 3.96
N ILE A 58 3.97 2.74 4.61
CA ILE A 58 4.88 3.86 4.33
C ILE A 58 6.33 3.46 4.61
N LYS A 59 6.60 2.81 5.74
CA LYS A 59 7.94 2.34 6.11
C LYS A 59 8.51 1.38 5.07
N THR A 60 7.70 0.44 4.61
CA THR A 60 8.09 -0.50 3.55
C THR A 60 8.38 0.20 2.24
N LEU A 61 7.56 1.17 1.82
CA LEU A 61 7.84 1.99 0.62
C LEU A 61 9.18 2.73 0.75
N LEU A 62 9.44 3.39 1.88
CA LEU A 62 10.67 4.14 2.12
C LEU A 62 11.92 3.23 2.15
N SER A 63 11.77 1.96 2.52
CA SER A 63 12.87 0.98 2.48
C SER A 63 13.20 0.44 1.10
N GLN A 64 12.37 0.68 0.07
CA GLN A 64 12.67 0.18 -1.27
C GLN A 64 13.87 0.94 -1.86
N PRO A 65 14.88 0.25 -2.43
CA PRO A 65 16.13 0.89 -2.86
C PRO A 65 15.93 2.09 -3.78
N ARG A 66 15.00 1.99 -4.75
CA ARG A 66 14.70 3.08 -5.67
C ARG A 66 14.05 4.28 -4.98
N ILE A 67 13.10 4.05 -4.07
CA ILE A 67 12.39 5.10 -3.34
C ILE A 67 13.33 5.76 -2.33
N ALA A 68 14.14 4.98 -1.62
CA ALA A 68 15.17 5.48 -0.72
C ALA A 68 16.19 6.37 -1.43
N ALA A 69 16.62 5.98 -2.64
CA ALA A 69 17.52 6.79 -3.47
C ALA A 69 16.85 8.09 -3.95
N ALA A 70 15.58 8.03 -4.36
CA ALA A 70 14.82 9.22 -4.74
C ALA A 70 14.64 10.18 -3.56
N TRP A 71 14.38 9.65 -2.36
CA TRP A 71 14.32 10.42 -1.12
C TRP A 71 15.67 11.08 -0.80
N ALA A 72 16.77 10.33 -0.85
CA ALA A 72 18.10 10.87 -0.61
C ALA A 72 18.47 11.97 -1.62
N LYS A 73 18.04 11.85 -2.88
CA LYS A 73 18.22 12.89 -3.89
C LYS A 73 17.43 14.16 -3.57
N ALA A 74 16.20 14.03 -3.05
CA ALA A 74 15.33 15.16 -2.74
C ALA A 74 15.72 15.87 -1.41
N HIS A 75 16.19 15.10 -0.41
CA HIS A 75 16.37 15.58 0.97
C HIS A 75 17.83 15.53 1.47
N GLY A 76 18.76 14.95 0.71
CA GLY A 76 20.18 14.87 1.06
C GLY A 76 20.57 13.74 2.05
N ALA A 77 19.61 12.95 2.53
CA ALA A 77 19.84 11.82 3.44
C ALA A 77 18.84 10.69 3.19
N THR A 78 19.14 9.46 3.61
CA THR A 78 18.19 8.34 3.54
C THR A 78 17.02 8.53 4.53
N PRO A 79 15.83 7.98 4.25
CA PRO A 79 14.71 8.01 5.20
C PRO A 79 15.09 7.35 6.55
N THR A 80 14.66 7.93 7.67
CA THR A 80 14.86 7.42 9.04
C THR A 80 13.56 7.07 9.73
#